data_AF-A0A429B9Q8-F1
#
_entry.id   AF-A0A429B9Q8-F1
#
_cell.length_a   1.000
_cell.length_b   1.000
_cell.length_c   1.000
_cell.angle_alpha   90.00
_cell.angle_beta   90.00
_cell.angle_gamma   90.00
#
_symmetry.space_group_name_H-M   'P 1'
#
loop_
_entity.id
_entity.type
_entity.pdbx_description
1 polymer ?
#
loop_
_entity_poly.entity_id
_entity_poly.type
_entity_poly.pdbx_seq_one_letter_code
_entity_poly.pdbx_strand_id
1 'polypeptide(L)'
;MNVAGTALKTAVLSAAMVVMAATATTGTALATPTARPSSCPTMRNPVNATNTATRKQKAMPNSQTLELRSGTISGLEYVWARILNSKDGDAVWVDYSIDGGANWRQCDLRTLGGGVNYGYGLLTSSSSSVCMRAGARPKGSTVSYLTGWWC
;
A
#
# COMPACT_ATOMS: atom_id res chain seq x y z
N MET A 1 -64.81 -24.65 10.92
CA MET A 1 -65.01 -23.29 11.47
C MET A 1 -63.66 -22.63 11.63
N ASN A 2 -63.59 -21.38 11.21
CA ASN A 2 -62.54 -20.36 11.40
C ASN A 2 -61.40 -20.30 10.37
N VAL A 3 -61.59 -19.29 9.52
CA VAL A 3 -60.76 -18.71 8.47
C VAL A 3 -60.04 -17.49 9.07
N ALA A 4 -58.76 -17.26 8.75
CA ALA A 4 -58.09 -15.94 8.79
C ALA A 4 -56.62 -16.14 8.34
N GLY A 5 -56.02 -15.39 7.42
CA GLY A 5 -56.36 -14.13 6.78
C GLY A 5 -55.02 -13.45 6.43
N THR A 6 -54.49 -13.72 5.23
CA THR A 6 -53.17 -13.21 4.80
C THR A 6 -53.31 -11.81 4.23
N ALA A 7 -52.85 -10.79 4.97
CA ALA A 7 -52.88 -9.40 4.52
C ALA A 7 -51.66 -9.08 3.63
N LEU A 8 -51.92 -8.92 2.33
CA LEU A 8 -50.96 -8.44 1.34
C LEU A 8 -50.92 -6.89 1.41
N LYS A 9 -49.80 -6.31 1.88
CA LYS A 9 -49.57 -4.87 1.85
C LYS A 9 -48.71 -4.51 0.65
N THR A 10 -49.34 -3.97 -0.39
CA THR A 10 -48.67 -3.39 -1.56
C THR A 10 -48.14 -2.00 -1.20
N ALA A 11 -46.82 -1.84 -1.14
CA ALA A 11 -46.18 -0.54 -0.98
C ALA A 11 -45.77 0.01 -2.36
N VAL A 12 -46.42 1.11 -2.76
CA VAL A 12 -46.02 1.92 -3.93
C VAL A 12 -44.98 2.92 -3.43
N LEU A 13 -43.71 2.74 -3.79
CA LEU A 13 -42.67 3.75 -3.55
C LEU A 13 -42.49 4.60 -4.81
N SER A 14 -42.83 5.88 -4.70
CA SER A 14 -42.57 6.92 -5.70
C SER A 14 -41.07 7.15 -5.86
N ALA A 15 -40.60 7.11 -7.10
CA ALA A 15 -39.23 7.42 -7.48
C ALA A 15 -39.02 8.94 -7.57
N ALA A 16 -38.12 9.49 -6.76
CA ALA A 16 -37.59 10.83 -6.93
C ALA A 16 -36.20 10.73 -7.58
N MET A 17 -36.10 11.06 -8.87
CA MET A 17 -34.82 11.17 -9.58
C MET A 17 -34.16 12.51 -9.20
N VAL A 18 -33.10 12.45 -8.41
CA VAL A 18 -32.19 13.59 -8.19
C VAL A 18 -31.09 13.52 -9.26
N VAL A 19 -31.13 14.45 -10.20
CA VAL A 19 -30.08 14.65 -11.21
C VAL A 19 -28.89 15.33 -10.53
N MET A 20 -27.85 14.57 -10.19
CA MET A 20 -26.55 15.14 -9.79
C MET A 20 -25.78 15.56 -11.05
N ALA A 21 -25.58 16.86 -11.22
CA ALA A 21 -24.64 17.39 -12.20
C ALA A 21 -23.20 17.07 -11.74
N ALA A 22 -22.56 16.11 -12.42
CA ALA A 22 -21.16 15.80 -12.22
C ALA A 22 -20.30 16.85 -12.93
N THR A 23 -19.77 17.81 -12.19
CA THR A 23 -18.67 18.67 -12.65
C THR A 23 -17.42 17.81 -12.79
N ALA A 24 -17.11 17.43 -14.03
CA ALA A 24 -15.85 16.79 -14.38
C ALA A 24 -14.70 17.79 -14.15
N THR A 25 -14.08 17.70 -12.98
CA THR A 25 -12.79 18.35 -12.73
C THR A 25 -11.75 17.59 -13.54
N THR A 26 -11.30 18.19 -14.63
CA THR A 26 -10.14 17.75 -15.40
C THR A 26 -8.89 17.92 -14.53
N GLY A 27 -8.63 16.92 -13.68
CA GLY A 27 -7.40 16.83 -12.92
C GLY A 27 -6.24 16.57 -13.88
N THR A 28 -5.33 17.53 -13.99
CA THR A 28 -4.03 17.32 -14.62
C THR A 28 -3.27 16.29 -13.78
N ALA A 29 -3.11 15.08 -14.32
CA ALA A 29 -2.29 14.06 -13.69
C ALA A 29 -0.83 14.52 -13.75
N LEU A 30 -0.34 15.12 -12.66
CA LEU A 30 1.07 15.44 -12.49
C LEU A 30 1.86 14.12 -12.52
N ALA A 31 2.81 14.03 -13.44
CA ALA A 31 3.71 12.90 -13.52
C ALA A 31 4.43 12.74 -12.16
N THR A 32 4.21 11.61 -11.49
CA THR A 32 4.89 11.35 -10.22
C THR A 32 6.38 11.16 -10.51
N PRO A 33 7.28 11.90 -9.84
CA PRO A 33 8.71 11.77 -10.07
C PRO A 33 9.18 10.34 -9.83
N THR A 34 10.03 9.83 -10.71
CA THR A 34 10.60 8.49 -10.60
C THR A 34 11.63 8.45 -9.47
N ALA A 35 11.48 7.50 -8.55
CA ALA A 35 12.42 7.33 -7.44
C ALA A 35 13.81 6.93 -7.94
N ARG A 36 14.86 7.53 -7.36
CA ARG A 36 16.26 7.17 -7.66
C ARG A 36 16.80 6.22 -6.59
N PRO A 37 17.51 5.13 -6.95
CA PRO A 37 18.14 4.26 -5.97
C PRO A 37 19.20 5.05 -5.18
N SER A 38 19.13 4.98 -3.85
CA SER A 38 20.09 5.62 -2.96
C SER A 38 20.30 4.77 -1.72
N SER A 39 21.49 4.84 -1.11
CA SER A 39 21.71 4.26 0.22
C SER A 39 20.89 5.04 1.24
N CYS A 40 19.81 4.43 1.74
CA CYS A 40 19.02 5.04 2.79
C CYS A 40 19.66 4.73 4.14
N PRO A 41 19.97 5.75 4.96
CA PRO A 41 20.61 5.52 6.24
C PRO A 41 19.68 4.74 7.18
N THR A 42 20.26 4.10 8.19
CA THR A 42 19.53 3.51 9.34
C THR A 42 18.57 2.37 9.01
N MET A 43 18.93 1.47 8.10
CA MET A 43 18.12 0.28 7.84
C MET A 43 18.30 -0.81 8.90
N ARG A 44 17.20 -1.45 9.32
CA ARG A 44 17.19 -2.52 10.34
C ARG A 44 16.44 -3.74 9.83
N ASN A 45 16.88 -4.95 10.19
CA ASN A 45 16.08 -6.16 9.91
C ASN A 45 14.78 -6.13 10.75
N PRO A 46 13.58 -6.18 10.15
CA PRO A 46 12.31 -6.08 10.87
C PRO A 46 11.89 -7.40 11.56
N VAL A 47 12.71 -8.44 11.57
CA VAL A 47 12.38 -9.75 12.19
C VAL A 47 11.95 -9.64 13.66
N ASN A 48 12.49 -8.66 14.40
CA ASN A 48 12.17 -8.42 15.81
C ASN A 48 11.21 -7.23 16.01
N ALA A 49 10.55 -6.76 14.95
CA ALA A 49 9.63 -5.64 15.05
C ALA A 49 8.36 -6.03 15.84
N THR A 50 7.94 -5.18 16.78
CA THR A 50 6.69 -5.33 17.52
C THR A 50 5.63 -4.35 16.99
N ASN A 51 4.40 -4.43 17.50
CA ASN A 51 3.29 -3.54 17.14
C ASN A 51 3.07 -3.41 15.62
N THR A 52 3.24 -4.52 14.90
CA THR A 52 3.32 -4.42 13.45
C THR A 52 1.96 -4.21 12.81
N ALA A 53 1.88 -3.34 11.82
CA ALA A 53 0.65 -3.05 11.09
C ALA A 53 0.91 -2.95 9.57
N THR A 54 -0.07 -3.36 8.77
CA THR A 54 -0.10 -3.09 7.32
C THR A 54 -0.71 -1.70 7.11
N ARG A 55 0.08 -0.77 6.57
CA ARG A 55 -0.33 0.62 6.33
C ARG A 55 -0.98 0.78 4.96
N LYS A 56 -0.43 0.10 3.95
CA LYS A 56 -0.94 0.08 2.58
C LYS A 56 -0.72 -1.30 1.99
N GLN A 57 -1.57 -1.67 1.03
CA GLN A 57 -1.41 -2.92 0.30
C GLN A 57 -1.85 -2.76 -1.16
N LYS A 58 -1.37 -3.67 -2.01
CA LYS A 58 -1.73 -3.75 -3.42
C LYS A 58 -1.68 -5.20 -3.90
N ALA A 59 -2.75 -5.62 -4.57
CA ALA A 59 -2.76 -6.90 -5.26
C ALA A 59 -1.77 -6.89 -6.44
N MET A 60 -1.06 -8.00 -6.60
CA MET A 60 -0.13 -8.26 -7.69
C MET A 60 -0.54 -9.55 -8.43
N PRO A 61 0.05 -9.84 -9.61
CA PRO A 61 -0.17 -11.10 -10.30
C PRO A 61 0.17 -12.33 -9.43
N ASN A 62 -0.29 -13.50 -9.86
CA ASN A 62 0.01 -14.79 -9.21
C ASN A 62 -0.44 -14.84 -7.73
N SER A 63 -1.53 -14.14 -7.39
CA SER A 63 -2.08 -14.07 -6.02
C SER A 63 -1.09 -13.55 -4.98
N GLN A 64 -0.15 -12.72 -5.41
CA GLN A 64 0.77 -12.03 -4.52
C GLN A 64 0.14 -10.73 -4.00
N THR A 65 0.53 -10.32 -2.79
CA THR A 65 0.10 -9.03 -2.22
C THR A 65 1.32 -8.28 -1.75
N LEU A 66 1.52 -7.09 -2.32
CA LEU A 66 2.51 -6.13 -1.83
C LEU A 66 1.94 -5.37 -0.64
N GLU A 67 2.69 -5.30 0.45
CA GLU A 67 2.34 -4.56 1.65
C GLU A 67 3.43 -3.55 2.01
N LEU A 68 3.01 -2.34 2.37
CA LEU A 68 3.82 -1.45 3.21
C LEU A 68 3.48 -1.75 4.66
N ARG A 69 4.47 -2.25 5.38
CA ARG A 69 4.40 -2.61 6.79
C ARG A 69 5.07 -1.55 7.63
N SER A 70 4.63 -1.44 8.87
CA SER A 70 5.27 -0.64 9.92
C SER A 70 5.36 -1.45 11.20
N GLY A 71 6.24 -1.06 12.12
CA GLY A 71 6.40 -1.65 13.44
C GLY A 71 7.51 -0.98 14.23
N THR A 72 7.68 -1.38 15.48
CA THR A 72 8.64 -0.77 16.40
C THR A 72 9.86 -1.66 16.61
N ILE A 73 11.07 -1.11 16.52
CA ILE A 73 12.33 -1.79 16.83
C ILE A 73 13.10 -0.89 17.81
N SER A 74 13.38 -1.39 19.02
CA SER A 74 14.06 -0.62 20.08
C SER A 74 13.43 0.76 20.37
N GLY A 75 12.09 0.82 20.35
CA GLY A 75 11.33 2.04 20.63
C GLY A 75 11.15 3.00 19.45
N LEU A 76 11.75 2.74 18.29
CA LEU A 76 11.63 3.57 17.10
C LEU A 76 10.73 2.90 16.05
N GLU A 77 9.93 3.67 15.33
CA GLU A 77 9.08 3.15 14.25
C GLU A 77 9.88 2.99 12.95
N TYR A 78 9.73 1.84 12.32
CA TYR A 78 10.34 1.50 11.04
C TYR A 78 9.25 1.05 10.06
N VAL A 79 9.46 1.30 8.77
CA VAL A 79 8.64 0.75 7.69
C VAL A 79 9.43 -0.18 6.78
N TRP A 80 8.78 -1.19 6.26
CA TRP A 80 9.39 -2.07 5.27
C TRP A 80 8.35 -2.54 4.27
N ALA A 81 8.81 -2.96 3.11
CA ALA A 81 7.96 -3.61 2.13
C ALA A 81 7.97 -5.13 2.35
N ARG A 82 6.82 -5.78 2.16
CA ARG A 82 6.64 -7.24 2.24
C ARG A 82 5.80 -7.72 1.07
N ILE A 83 6.09 -8.90 0.54
CA ILE A 83 5.27 -9.58 -0.46
C ILE A 83 4.69 -10.85 0.17
N LEU A 84 3.37 -10.91 0.32
CA LEU A 84 2.68 -12.16 0.65
C LEU A 84 2.69 -13.08 -0.57
N ASN A 85 2.90 -14.38 -0.33
CA ASN A 85 3.09 -15.38 -1.39
C ASN A 85 4.27 -15.06 -2.33
N SER A 86 5.33 -14.43 -1.81
CA SER A 86 6.54 -14.13 -2.58
C SER A 86 7.16 -15.38 -3.20
N LYS A 87 7.90 -15.19 -4.28
CA LYS A 87 8.71 -16.20 -4.92
C LYS A 87 10.17 -15.78 -4.88
N ASP A 88 11.05 -16.77 -4.81
CA ASP A 88 12.49 -16.54 -4.91
C ASP A 88 12.80 -15.85 -6.24
N GLY A 89 13.49 -14.71 -6.16
CA GLY A 89 13.81 -13.85 -7.31
C GLY A 89 12.88 -12.63 -7.47
N ASP A 90 11.80 -12.52 -6.70
CA ASP A 90 11.02 -11.27 -6.64
C ASP A 90 11.88 -10.14 -6.06
N ALA A 91 11.68 -8.91 -6.51
CA ALA A 91 12.32 -7.74 -5.92
C ALA A 91 11.33 -6.92 -5.10
N VAL A 92 11.80 -6.35 -4.00
CA VAL A 92 11.04 -5.46 -3.12
C VAL A 92 11.88 -4.25 -2.73
N TRP A 93 11.24 -3.11 -2.45
CA TRP A 93 11.88 -1.87 -1.98
C TRP A 93 10.87 -0.96 -1.28
N VAL A 94 11.36 0.11 -0.65
CA VAL A 94 10.54 1.23 -0.15
C VAL A 94 10.91 2.49 -0.91
N ASP A 95 9.92 3.18 -1.48
CA ASP A 95 10.12 4.56 -1.93
C ASP A 95 9.83 5.50 -0.74
N TYR A 96 10.71 6.47 -0.53
CA TYR A 96 10.70 7.40 0.58
C TYR A 96 10.82 8.85 0.08
N SER A 97 10.05 9.74 0.67
CA SER A 97 10.06 11.19 0.42
C SER A 97 10.09 11.93 1.75
N ILE A 98 10.79 13.07 1.78
CA ILE A 98 10.87 13.98 2.94
C ILE A 98 10.12 15.30 2.71
N ASP A 99 9.55 15.46 1.52
CA ASP A 99 8.97 16.69 0.99
C ASP A 99 7.55 16.46 0.45
N GLY A 100 6.79 15.59 1.11
CA GLY A 100 5.36 15.37 0.80
C GLY A 100 5.11 14.68 -0.54
N GLY A 101 6.09 13.92 -1.04
CA GLY A 101 6.02 13.20 -2.31
C GLY A 101 6.51 14.00 -3.52
N ALA A 102 7.11 15.18 -3.32
CA ALA A 102 7.70 15.97 -4.40
C ALA A 102 8.98 15.32 -4.96
N ASN A 103 9.79 14.68 -4.12
CA ASN A 103 10.95 13.89 -4.53
C ASN A 103 10.97 12.53 -3.85
N TRP A 104 11.35 11.49 -4.61
CA TRP A 104 11.37 10.12 -4.12
C TRP A 104 12.77 9.51 -4.20
N ARG A 105 13.12 8.78 -3.16
CA ARG A 105 14.31 7.95 -3.05
C ARG A 105 13.89 6.50 -2.91
N GLN A 106 14.49 5.63 -3.70
CA GLN A 106 14.29 4.19 -3.58
C GLN A 106 15.31 3.63 -2.61
N CYS A 107 14.80 2.99 -1.55
CA CYS A 107 15.54 2.39 -0.46
C CYS A 107 15.38 0.87 -0.51
N ASP A 108 16.48 0.16 -0.23
CA ASP A 108 16.48 -1.31 -0.08
C ASP A 108 15.90 -2.05 -1.29
N LEU A 109 16.26 -1.64 -2.50
CA LEU A 109 16.01 -2.48 -3.66
C LEU A 109 16.80 -3.78 -3.48
N ARG A 110 16.07 -4.86 -3.21
CA ARG A 110 16.67 -6.17 -3.00
C ARG A 110 15.86 -7.27 -3.65
N THR A 111 16.55 -8.34 -4.00
CA THR A 111 15.96 -9.59 -4.46
C THR A 111 15.68 -10.50 -3.26
N LEU A 112 14.48 -11.05 -3.21
CA LEU A 112 14.00 -11.99 -2.21
C LEU A 112 14.44 -13.42 -2.52
N GLY A 113 14.63 -14.22 -1.48
CA GLY A 113 15.03 -15.62 -1.58
C GLY A 113 15.19 -16.26 -0.21
N GLY A 114 15.32 -17.60 -0.17
CA GLY A 114 15.62 -18.32 1.08
C GLY A 114 14.52 -18.20 2.13
N GLY A 115 13.25 -18.10 1.72
CA GLY A 115 12.10 -17.96 2.60
C GLY A 115 11.87 -16.56 3.17
N VAL A 116 12.72 -15.58 2.86
CA VAL A 116 12.51 -14.18 3.25
C VAL A 116 11.60 -13.49 2.24
N ASN A 117 10.54 -12.85 2.73
CA ASN A 117 9.53 -12.20 1.90
C ASN A 117 9.43 -10.67 2.12
N TYR A 118 10.42 -10.06 2.75
CA TYR A 118 10.42 -8.65 3.13
C TYR A 118 11.78 -7.96 2.94
N GLY A 119 11.75 -6.64 2.87
CA GLY A 119 12.92 -5.77 2.93
C GLY A 119 13.30 -5.36 4.36
N TYR A 120 14.44 -4.70 4.51
CA TYR A 120 14.83 -4.04 5.75
C TYR A 120 13.94 -2.83 6.04
N GLY A 121 13.71 -2.62 7.33
CA GLY A 121 13.01 -1.49 7.89
C GLY A 121 13.79 -0.20 7.69
N LEU A 122 13.18 0.80 7.07
CA LEU A 122 13.63 2.18 7.02
C LEU A 122 13.04 2.94 8.21
N LEU A 123 13.88 3.69 8.94
CA LEU A 123 13.41 4.54 10.04
C LEU A 123 12.40 5.56 9.51
N THR A 124 11.24 5.68 10.16
CA THR A 124 10.23 6.68 9.81
C THR A 124 10.15 7.80 10.84
N SER A 125 9.35 8.82 10.54
CA SER A 125 9.04 9.96 11.40
C SER A 125 7.53 10.20 11.38
N SER A 126 7.01 10.82 12.44
CA SER A 126 5.62 11.28 12.52
C SER A 126 5.35 12.56 11.70
N SER A 127 6.35 13.10 10.98
CA SER A 127 6.15 14.26 10.11
C SER A 127 5.25 13.89 8.93
N SER A 128 4.21 14.68 8.67
CA SER A 128 3.37 14.53 7.48
C SER A 128 4.09 14.84 6.17
N SER A 129 5.28 15.47 6.23
CA SER A 129 6.15 15.65 5.06
C SER A 129 6.88 14.36 4.67
N VAL A 130 6.96 13.39 5.58
CA VAL A 130 7.62 12.11 5.34
C VAL A 130 6.59 11.14 4.79
N CYS A 131 6.73 10.81 3.51
CA CYS A 131 5.83 9.92 2.81
C CYS A 131 6.56 8.67 2.32
N MET A 132 5.87 7.54 2.38
CA MET A 132 6.42 6.21 2.08
C MET A 132 5.45 5.38 1.26
N ARG A 133 5.97 4.54 0.37
CA ARG A 133 5.18 3.49 -0.30
C ARG A 133 6.05 2.25 -0.51
N ALA A 134 5.42 1.09 -0.52
CA ALA A 134 6.12 -0.14 -0.87
C ALA A 134 6.15 -0.29 -2.38
N GLY A 135 7.26 -0.83 -2.88
CA GLY A 135 7.42 -1.23 -4.27
C GLY A 135 7.86 -2.68 -4.38
N ALA A 136 7.40 -3.32 -5.45
CA ALA A 136 7.80 -4.69 -5.79
C ALA A 136 7.83 -4.91 -7.30
N ARG A 137 8.61 -5.91 -7.71
CA ARG A 137 8.70 -6.38 -9.09
C ARG A 137 8.83 -7.89 -9.07
N PRO A 138 7.81 -8.63 -9.54
CA PRO A 138 7.87 -10.09 -9.61
C PRO A 138 9.07 -10.55 -10.46
N LYS A 139 9.62 -11.72 -10.13
CA LYS A 139 10.73 -12.32 -10.89
C LYS A 139 10.41 -12.36 -12.39
N GLY A 140 11.37 -11.90 -13.20
CA GLY A 140 11.25 -11.91 -14.67
C GLY A 140 10.28 -10.88 -15.24
N SER A 141 9.61 -10.08 -14.39
CA SER A 141 8.76 -8.97 -14.83
C SER A 141 9.58 -7.69 -15.01
N THR A 142 9.20 -6.89 -16.02
CA THR A 142 9.65 -5.49 -16.16
C THR A 142 8.70 -4.51 -15.47
N VAL A 143 7.52 -4.96 -15.05
CA VAL A 143 6.49 -4.15 -14.42
C VAL A 143 6.75 -4.02 -12.93
N SER A 144 6.78 -2.77 -12.46
CA SER A 144 6.84 -2.45 -11.03
C SER A 144 5.46 -2.17 -10.48
N TYR A 145 5.18 -2.68 -9.29
CA TYR A 145 3.96 -2.48 -8.53
C TYR A 145 4.26 -1.60 -7.33
N LEU A 146 3.48 -0.55 -7.15
CA LEU A 146 3.63 0.42 -6.08
C LEU A 146 2.32 0.54 -5.31
N THR A 147 2.38 0.53 -3.97
CA THR A 147 1.22 0.86 -3.13
C THR A 147 0.87 2.34 -3.24
N GLY A 148 -0.30 2.73 -2.69
CA GLY A 148 -0.57 4.13 -2.36
C GLY A 148 0.42 4.65 -1.31
N TRP A 149 0.43 5.97 -1.11
CA TRP A 149 1.37 6.63 -0.20
C TRP A 149 0.82 6.58 1.24
N TRP A 150 1.73 6.49 2.19
CA TRP A 150 1.48 6.66 3.61
C TRP A 150 2.38 7.77 4.14
N CYS A 151 1.73 8.79 4.66
CA CYS A 151 2.20 9.86 5.52
C CYS A 151 1.11 9.97 6.62
#